data_AF-A0A919VL91-F1
#
_entry.id   AF-A0A919VL91-F1
#
_cell.length_a   1.000
_cell.length_b   1.000
_cell.length_c   1.000
_cell.angle_alpha   90.00
_cell.angle_beta   90.00
_cell.angle_gamma   90.00
#
_symmetry.space_group_name_H-M   'P 1'
#
loop_
_entity.id
_entity.type
_entity.pdbx_description
1 polymer ?
#
loop_
_entity_poly.entity_id
_entity_poly.type
_entity_poly.pdbx_seq_one_letter_code
_entity_poly.pdbx_strand_id
1 'polypeptide(L)'
;MPLLILPRSIAIGDLIAYANENTNEKATTREGRMDRYTFAGAEYFKRMKEVGLYTTNINEVEIRIKKLNLDGAFNKDTQLQSLNN
;
A
#
# COMPACT_ATOMS: atom_id res chain seq x y z
N MET A 1 16.85 -3.87 -12.72
CA MET A 1 15.72 -4.60 -12.08
C MET A 1 14.43 -3.88 -12.41
N PRO A 2 13.32 -4.59 -12.69
CA PRO A 2 12.00 -3.96 -12.87
C PRO A 2 11.53 -3.29 -11.55
N LEU A 3 10.66 -2.29 -11.67
CA LEU A 3 10.05 -1.63 -10.51
C LEU A 3 9.12 -2.62 -9.77
N LEU A 4 9.14 -2.55 -8.44
CA LEU A 4 8.21 -3.30 -7.60
C LEU A 4 6.81 -2.70 -7.70
N ILE A 5 5.83 -3.53 -8.06
CA ILE A 5 4.41 -3.14 -8.08
C ILE A 5 3.77 -3.59 -6.77
N LEU A 6 3.20 -2.64 -6.03
CA LEU A 6 2.45 -2.91 -4.81
C LEU A 6 0.96 -3.07 -5.16
N PRO A 7 0.37 -4.27 -5.02
CA PRO A 7 -1.02 -4.52 -5.42
C PRO A 7 -2.01 -3.90 -4.42
N ARG A 8 -3.24 -3.62 -4.87
CA ARG A 8 -4.32 -3.10 -4.00
C ARG A 8 -4.81 -4.09 -2.96
N SER A 9 -4.40 -5.35 -3.05
CA SER A 9 -4.67 -6.37 -2.04
C SER A 9 -3.89 -6.14 -0.73
N ILE A 10 -3.00 -5.14 -0.67
CA ILE A 10 -2.28 -4.74 0.55
C ILE A 10 -2.53 -3.26 0.88
N ALA A 11 -2.45 -2.94 2.17
CA ALA A 11 -2.78 -1.60 2.68
C ALA A 11 -1.94 -0.47 2.07
N ILE A 12 -0.65 -0.69 1.79
CA ILE A 12 0.20 0.34 1.17
C ILE A 12 -0.10 0.48 -0.33
N GLY A 13 -0.33 -0.63 -1.04
CA GLY A 13 -0.66 -0.61 -2.45
C GLY A 13 -2.01 0.05 -2.73
N ASP A 14 -3.04 -0.26 -1.92
CA ASP A 14 -4.34 0.41 -2.04
C ASP A 14 -4.25 1.88 -1.63
N LEU A 15 -3.46 2.24 -0.61
CA LEU A 15 -3.25 3.64 -0.20
C LEU A 15 -2.66 4.46 -1.35
N ILE A 16 -1.57 3.97 -1.97
CA ILE A 16 -0.90 4.67 -3.07
C ILE A 16 -1.87 4.84 -4.24
N ALA A 17 -2.58 3.77 -4.62
CA ALA A 17 -3.48 3.81 -5.74
C ALA A 17 -4.70 4.72 -5.46
N TYR A 18 -5.27 4.68 -4.25
CA TYR A 18 -6.35 5.56 -3.82
C TYR A 18 -5.91 7.02 -3.77
N ALA A 19 -4.73 7.31 -3.21
CA ALA A 19 -4.18 8.66 -3.17
C ALA A 19 -3.93 9.20 -4.58
N ASN A 20 -3.37 8.39 -5.49
CA ASN A 20 -3.11 8.79 -6.87
C ASN A 20 -4.40 9.07 -7.64
N GLU A 21 -5.41 8.21 -7.52
CA GLU A 21 -6.73 8.41 -8.15
C GLU A 21 -7.37 9.70 -7.66
N ASN A 22 -7.48 9.88 -6.35
CA ASN A 22 -8.08 11.08 -5.78
C ASN A 22 -7.24 12.33 -6.01
N THR A 23 -5.91 12.23 -6.13
CA THR A 23 -5.08 13.38 -6.49
C THR A 23 -5.29 13.75 -7.96
N ASN A 24 -5.36 12.79 -8.88
CA ASN A 24 -5.62 13.07 -10.30
C ASN A 24 -7.04 13.61 -10.54
N GLU A 25 -8.02 13.14 -9.78
CA GLU A 25 -9.42 13.58 -9.87
C GLU A 25 -9.67 14.91 -9.14
N LYS A 26 -9.04 15.13 -7.98
CA LYS A 26 -9.27 16.29 -7.11
C LYS A 26 -8.16 17.36 -7.18
N ALA A 27 -7.09 17.20 -7.98
CA ALA A 27 -6.02 18.19 -8.13
C ALA A 27 -6.51 19.56 -8.64
N THR A 28 -7.65 19.60 -9.32
CA THR A 28 -8.27 20.84 -9.80
C THR A 28 -9.04 21.58 -8.69
N THR A 29 -9.29 20.97 -7.53
CA THR A 29 -10.02 21.59 -6.42
C THR A 29 -9.11 21.92 -5.24
N ARG A 30 -9.44 22.98 -4.49
CA ARG A 30 -8.66 23.42 -3.32
C ARG A 30 -8.76 22.41 -2.17
N GLU A 31 -9.87 21.68 -2.09
CA GLU A 31 -10.14 20.64 -1.09
C GLU A 31 -9.33 19.36 -1.35
N GLY A 32 -9.17 18.95 -2.61
CA GLY A 32 -8.37 17.77 -2.98
C GLY A 32 -6.89 17.84 -2.60
N ARG A 33 -6.34 19.05 -2.50
CA ARG A 33 -4.96 19.31 -2.02
C ARG A 33 -4.82 19.27 -0.50
N MET A 34 -5.93 19.27 0.24
CA MET A 34 -5.94 19.24 1.70
C MET A 34 -6.24 17.86 2.29
N ASP A 35 -6.73 16.91 1.48
CA ASP A 35 -7.01 15.55 1.93
C ASP A 35 -5.71 14.84 2.31
N ARG A 36 -5.60 14.46 3.58
CA ARG A 36 -4.47 13.67 4.10
C ARG A 36 -4.83 12.19 4.02
N TYR A 37 -4.19 11.46 3.12
CA TYR A 37 -4.27 10.01 3.08
C TYR A 37 -3.38 9.41 4.17
N THR A 38 -3.96 9.02 5.30
CA THR A 38 -3.24 8.43 6.43
C THR A 38 -3.89 7.13 6.88
N PHE A 39 -3.12 6.27 7.53
CA PHE A 39 -3.65 5.04 8.14
C PHE A 39 -4.36 5.27 9.47
N ALA A 40 -4.13 6.42 10.13
CA ALA A 40 -4.60 6.68 11.50
C ALA A 40 -5.86 7.56 11.56
N GLY A 41 -6.36 8.05 10.42
CA GLY A 41 -7.56 8.87 10.36
C GLY A 41 -7.89 9.34 8.96
N ALA A 42 -9.09 9.93 8.81
CA ALA A 42 -9.67 10.45 7.57
C ALA A 42 -10.18 9.38 6.59
N GLU A 43 -10.37 9.79 5.34
CA GLU A 43 -11.09 9.09 4.28
C GLU A 43 -10.52 7.69 3.99
N TYR A 44 -9.19 7.57 3.94
CA TYR A 44 -8.56 6.28 3.65
C TYR A 44 -8.78 5.26 4.76
N PHE A 45 -8.82 5.66 6.03
CA PHE A 45 -9.09 4.73 7.13
C PHE A 45 -10.48 4.10 7.02
N LYS A 46 -11.48 4.87 6.59
CA LYS A 46 -12.83 4.36 6.31
C LYS A 46 -12.79 3.33 5.17
N ARG A 47 -12.17 3.68 4.04
CA ARG A 47 -11.98 2.76 2.91
C ARG A 47 -11.28 1.47 3.33
N MET A 48 -10.16 1.57 4.07
CA MET A 48 -9.37 0.43 4.52
C MET A 48 -10.21 -0.58 5.31
N LYS A 49 -11.20 -0.10 6.09
CA LYS A 49 -12.18 -0.95 6.76
C LYS A 49 -13.18 -1.56 5.76
N GLU A 50 -13.72 -0.76 4.85
CA GLU A 50 -14.69 -1.22 3.83
C GLU A 50 -14.12 -2.30 2.90
N VAL A 51 -12.84 -2.20 2.53
CA VAL A 51 -12.15 -3.18 1.67
C VAL A 51 -11.48 -4.32 2.46
N GLY A 52 -11.69 -4.40 3.78
CA GLY A 52 -11.17 -5.49 4.61
C GLY A 52 -9.64 -5.50 4.80
N LEU A 53 -8.97 -4.38 4.55
CA LEU A 53 -7.53 -4.27 4.72
C LEU A 53 -7.13 -3.92 6.16
N TYR A 54 -8.01 -3.26 6.92
CA TYR A 54 -7.77 -2.87 8.31
C TYR A 54 -7.77 -4.08 9.23
N THR A 55 -6.65 -4.32 9.90
CA THR A 55 -6.51 -5.32 10.96
C THR A 55 -5.39 -4.87 11.90
N THR A 56 -5.50 -5.22 13.18
CA THR A 56 -4.42 -5.09 14.16
C THR A 56 -3.71 -6.42 14.42
N ASN A 57 -4.18 -7.50 13.79
CA ASN A 57 -3.59 -8.82 13.91
C ASN A 57 -2.36 -8.95 13.00
N ILE A 58 -1.18 -9.00 13.61
CA ILE A 58 0.10 -9.08 12.90
C ILE A 58 0.17 -10.35 12.04
N ASN A 59 -0.37 -11.48 12.52
CA ASN A 59 -0.33 -12.74 11.78
C ASN A 59 -1.13 -12.66 10.47
N GLU A 60 -2.27 -11.97 10.47
CA GLU A 60 -3.05 -11.75 9.25
C GLU A 60 -2.29 -10.89 8.23
N VAL A 61 -1.59 -9.87 8.72
CA VAL A 61 -0.73 -9.02 7.87
C VAL A 61 0.39 -9.87 7.26
N GLU A 62 1.12 -10.64 8.06
CA GLU A 62 2.20 -11.50 7.57
C GLU A 62 1.72 -12.51 6.53
N ILE A 63 0.60 -13.20 6.80
CA ILE A 63 0.03 -14.18 5.87
C ILE A 63 -0.35 -13.50 4.54
N ARG A 64 -0.95 -12.30 4.60
CA ARG A 64 -1.33 -11.54 3.40
C ARG A 64 -0.11 -11.16 2.57
N ILE A 65 0.97 -10.72 3.20
CA ILE A 65 2.22 -10.32 2.52
C ILE A 65 2.94 -11.54 1.92
N LYS A 66 3.06 -12.64 2.66
CA LYS A 66 3.68 -13.89 2.20
C LYS A 66 2.95 -14.50 1.01
N LYS A 67 1.61 -14.47 1.00
CA LYS A 67 0.81 -14.95 -0.16
C LYS A 67 1.10 -14.22 -1.47
N LEU A 68 1.69 -13.04 -1.40
CA LEU A 68 2.05 -12.22 -2.56
C LEU A 68 3.56 -12.25 -2.84
N ASN A 69 4.35 -13.05 -2.11
CA ASN A 69 5.81 -13.08 -2.15
C ASN A 69 6.44 -11.69 -1.98
N LEU A 70 5.81 -10.85 -1.16
CA LEU A 70 6.28 -9.50 -0.85
C LEU A 70 7.03 -9.44 0.49
N ASP A 71 7.15 -10.57 1.18
CA ASP A 71 7.96 -10.67 2.39
C ASP A 71 9.44 -10.48 2.04
N GLY A 72 10.11 -9.60 2.79
CA GLY A 72 11.49 -9.24 2.49
C GLY A 72 11.69 -8.44 1.21
N ALA A 73 10.63 -7.87 0.59
CA ALA A 73 10.74 -7.09 -0.66
C ALA A 73 11.73 -5.89 -0.56
N PHE A 74 11.93 -5.37 0.65
CA PHE A 74 12.88 -4.28 0.93
C PHE A 74 14.18 -4.76 1.59
N ASN A 75 14.38 -6.08 1.75
CA ASN A 75 15.62 -6.60 2.29
C ASN A 75 16.75 -6.42 1.27
N LYS A 76 17.80 -5.69 1.68
CA LYS A 76 18.95 -5.35 0.85
C LYS A 76 19.76 -6.60 0.46
N ASP A 77 19.76 -7.62 1.32
CA ASP A 77 20.54 -8.85 1.11
C ASP A 77 19.85 -9.80 0.12
N THR A 78 18.52 -9.83 0.10
CA THR A 78 17.74 -10.64 -0.85
C THR A 78 17.90 -10.14 -2.29
N GLN A 79 18.06 -8.83 -2.50
CA GLN A 79 18.26 -8.26 -3.84
C GLN A 79 19.63 -8.65 -4.42
N LEU A 80 20.66 -8.80 -3.59
CA LEU A 80 22.00 -9.22 -4.03
C LEU A 80 22.06 -10.71 -4.40
N GLN A 81 21.26 -11.58 -3.76
CA GLN A 81 21.22 -13.00 -4.12
C GLN A 81 20.54 -13.27 -5.47
N SER A 82 19.55 -12.45 -5.86
CA SER A 82 18.90 -12.55 -7.18
C SER A 82 19.78 -12.11 -8.36
N LEU A 83 20.92 -11.46 -8.09
CA LEU A 83 21.90 -11.01 -9.09
C LEU A 83 23.05 -12.00 -9.30
N ASN A 84 23.14 -13.05 -8.46
CA ASN A 84 24.24 -14.02 -8.47
C ASN A 84 23.82 -15.42 -8.97
N ASN A 85 22.61 -15.56 -9.53
CA ASN A 85 22.11 -16.78 -10.17
C ASN A 85 21.66 -16.49 -11.60
#